data_AF-A0A9X6SR85-F1
#
_entry.id   AF-A0A9X6SR85-F1
#
_cell.length_a   1.000
_cell.length_b   1.000
_cell.length_c   1.000
_cell.angle_alpha   90.00
_cell.angle_beta   90.00
_cell.angle_gamma   90.00
#
_symmetry.space_group_name_H-M   'P 1'
#
loop_
_entity.id
_entity.type
_entity.pdbx_description
1 polymer ?
#
loop_
_entity_poly.entity_id
_entity_poly.type
_entity_poly.pdbx_seq_one_letter_code
_entity_poly.pdbx_strand_id
1 'polypeptide(L)'
;MFYYYKKLIELRKQNEIIVYGTYELILEDDEEIYAFTRTLGEDKVLVICNFTNNSPTFNLPKDIDFTSTELLISNYETKQNEDISKIVLKPYEARVYRLKK
;
A
#
# COMPACT_ATOMS: atom_id res chain seq x y z
N MET A 1 -2.70 -16.14 9.78
CA MET A 1 -3.62 -15.04 10.14
C MET A 1 -3.17 -14.21 11.34
N PHE A 2 -2.92 -14.80 12.53
CA PHE A 2 -2.62 -14.03 13.76
C PHE A 2 -1.38 -13.11 13.66
N TYR A 3 -0.34 -13.55 12.95
CA TYR A 3 0.89 -12.77 12.76
C TYR A 3 0.69 -11.49 11.92
N TYR A 4 -0.23 -11.51 10.95
CA TYR A 4 -0.49 -10.34 10.10
C TYR A 4 -1.17 -9.22 10.89
N TYR A 5 -2.18 -9.56 11.69
CA TYR A 5 -2.86 -8.59 12.57
C TYR A 5 -1.92 -8.02 13.64
N LYS A 6 -1.03 -8.85 14.21
CA LYS A 6 -0.03 -8.35 15.17
C LYS A 6 0.90 -7.33 14.53
N LYS A 7 1.38 -7.59 13.30
CA LYS A 7 2.19 -6.64 12.52
C LYS A 7 1.44 -5.34 12.21
N LEU A 8 0.15 -5.39 11.90
CA LEU A 8 -0.65 -4.18 11.69
C LEU A 8 -0.76 -3.31 12.96
N ILE A 9 -0.95 -3.95 14.12
CA ILE A 9 -1.01 -3.24 15.41
C ILE A 9 0.35 -2.62 15.73
N GLU A 10 1.45 -3.35 15.50
CA GLU A 10 2.80 -2.83 15.68
C GLU A 10 3.11 -1.67 14.72
N LEU A 11 2.76 -1.79 13.44
CA LEU A 11 2.89 -0.72 12.46
C LEU A 11 2.14 0.54 12.88
N ARG A 12 0.89 0.40 13.33
CA ARG A 12 0.07 1.52 13.83
C ARG A 12 0.71 2.21 15.03
N LYS A 13 1.36 1.46 15.93
CA LYS A 13 2.05 2.01 17.10
C LYS A 13 3.35 2.71 16.74
N GLN A 14 4.02 2.28 15.67
CA GLN A 14 5.34 2.78 15.27
C GLN A 14 5.27 3.91 14.22
N ASN A 15 4.14 4.10 13.54
CA ASN A 15 4.02 5.05 12.44
C ASN A 15 2.83 5.99 12.66
N GLU A 16 3.12 7.20 13.12
CA GLU A 16 2.12 8.26 13.36
C GLU A 16 1.28 8.58 12.11
N ILE A 17 1.87 8.44 10.91
CA ILE A 17 1.18 8.60 9.62
C ILE A 17 -0.02 7.65 9.43
N ILE A 18 -0.01 6.47 10.05
CA ILE A 18 -1.13 5.54 9.98
C ILE A 18 -2.33 6.08 10.78
N VAL A 19 -2.07 6.88 11.81
CA VAL A 19 -3.09 7.45 12.69
C VAL A 19 -3.51 8.86 12.26
N TYR A 20 -2.55 9.72 11.94
CA TYR A 20 -2.76 11.16 11.67
C TYR A 20 -2.58 11.55 10.20
N GLY A 21 -2.12 10.64 9.35
CA GLY A 21 -1.92 10.95 7.94
C GLY A 21 -3.25 11.20 7.22
N THR A 22 -3.27 12.25 6.41
CA THR A 22 -4.39 12.61 5.54
C THR A 22 -4.63 11.48 4.56
N TYR A 23 -5.87 11.01 4.50
CA TYR A 23 -6.31 9.93 3.62
C TYR A 23 -6.70 10.49 2.25
N GLU A 24 -6.17 9.90 1.18
CA GLU A 24 -6.50 10.22 -0.20
C GLU A 24 -6.75 8.91 -0.97
N LEU A 25 -7.96 8.73 -1.50
CA LEU A 25 -8.29 7.56 -2.28
C LEU A 25 -7.62 7.63 -3.67
N ILE A 26 -7.09 6.51 -4.12
CA ILE A 26 -6.40 6.37 -5.40
C ILE A 26 -7.09 5.25 -6.15
N LEU A 27 -7.68 5.55 -7.30
CA LEU A 27 -8.56 4.64 -8.07
C LEU A 27 -9.96 4.49 -7.46
N GLU A 28 -10.68 5.60 -7.30
CA GLU A 28 -12.09 5.58 -6.86
C GLU A 28 -12.99 4.77 -7.82
N ASP A 29 -12.62 4.71 -9.10
CA ASP A 29 -13.39 4.03 -10.15
C ASP A 29 -13.02 2.55 -10.34
N ASP A 30 -12.03 2.01 -9.61
CA ASP A 30 -11.63 0.60 -9.76
C ASP A 30 -12.44 -0.29 -8.81
N GLU A 31 -13.28 -1.16 -9.38
CA GLU A 31 -14.15 -2.06 -8.63
C GLU A 31 -13.39 -3.22 -7.97
N GLU A 32 -12.15 -3.51 -8.39
CA GLU A 32 -11.37 -4.65 -7.91
C GLU A 32 -10.28 -4.24 -6.93
N ILE A 33 -9.64 -3.10 -7.19
CA ILE A 33 -8.49 -2.60 -6.43
C ILE A 33 -8.92 -1.43 -5.57
N TYR A 34 -8.81 -1.61 -4.26
CA TYR A 34 -8.92 -0.53 -3.30
C TYR A 34 -7.53 -0.02 -2.92
N ALA A 35 -7.15 1.15 -3.43
CA ALA A 35 -5.88 1.78 -3.13
C ALA A 35 -6.05 3.19 -2.55
N PHE A 36 -5.15 3.59 -1.67
CA PHE A 36 -5.16 4.93 -1.09
C PHE A 36 -3.80 5.30 -0.55
N THR A 37 -3.55 6.60 -0.42
CA THR A 37 -2.39 7.13 0.28
C THR A 37 -2.76 7.70 1.63
N ARG A 38 -1.78 7.65 2.54
CA ARG A 38 -1.74 8.46 3.75
C ARG A 38 -0.54 9.38 3.67
N THR A 39 -0.70 10.66 3.99
CA THR A 39 0.40 11.62 3.99
C THR A 39 0.46 12.39 5.31
N LEU A 40 1.65 12.47 5.90
CA LEU A 40 1.91 13.23 7.12
C LEU A 40 3.26 13.94 6.98
N GLY A 41 3.24 15.26 6.82
CA GLY A 41 4.46 16.02 6.55
C GLY A 41 5.11 15.58 5.23
N GLU A 42 6.35 15.09 5.31
CA GLU A 42 7.11 14.59 4.16
C GLU A 42 6.93 13.08 3.92
N ASP A 43 6.35 12.36 4.90
CA ASP A 43 6.10 10.93 4.79
C ASP A 43 4.82 10.66 3.99
N LYS A 44 4.89 9.67 3.10
CA LYS A 44 3.72 9.15 2.37
C LYS A 44 3.70 7.62 2.46
N VAL A 45 2.53 7.05 2.69
CA VAL A 45 2.30 5.59 2.71
C VAL A 45 1.25 5.27 1.65
N LEU A 46 1.54 4.30 0.80
CA LEU A 46 0.62 3.74 -0.18
C LEU A 46 0.10 2.40 0.33
N VAL A 47 -1.22 2.25 0.36
CA VAL A 47 -1.92 1.01 0.69
C VAL A 47 -2.64 0.53 -0.57
N ILE A 48 -2.46 -0.75 -0.91
CA ILE A 48 -3.09 -1.40 -2.06
C ILE A 48 -3.72 -2.70 -1.57
N CYS A 49 -5.02 -2.86 -1.81
CA CYS A 49 -5.77 -4.06 -1.47
C CYS A 49 -6.56 -4.53 -2.69
N ASN A 50 -6.32 -5.77 -3.12
CA ASN A 50 -7.24 -6.48 -4.00
C ASN A 50 -8.35 -7.10 -3.14
N PHE A 51 -9.61 -6.77 -3.39
CA PHE A 51 -10.75 -7.37 -2.68
C PHE A 51 -11.46 -8.47 -3.49
N THR A 52 -10.95 -8.79 -4.67
CA THR A 52 -11.53 -9.81 -5.54
C THR A 52 -10.68 -11.07 -5.57
N ASN A 53 -11.28 -12.13 -6.14
CA ASN A 53 -10.61 -13.39 -6.42
C ASN A 53 -9.84 -13.36 -7.75
N ASN A 54 -9.76 -12.21 -8.41
CA ASN A 54 -9.07 -12.03 -9.68
C ASN A 54 -7.64 -11.54 -9.45
N SER A 55 -6.89 -11.39 -10.54
CA SER A 55 -5.53 -10.86 -10.51
C SER A 55 -5.43 -9.54 -11.27
N PRO A 56 -6.07 -8.46 -10.77
CA PRO A 56 -6.07 -7.17 -11.44
C PRO A 56 -4.67 -6.56 -11.42
N THR A 57 -4.44 -5.62 -12.34
CA THR A 57 -3.16 -4.93 -12.47
C THR A 57 -3.29 -3.52 -11.91
N PHE A 58 -2.64 -3.26 -10.78
CA PHE A 58 -2.50 -1.94 -10.22
C PHE A 58 -1.48 -1.13 -11.03
N ASN A 59 -1.86 0.08 -11.43
CA ASN A 59 -0.96 1.05 -12.04
C ASN A 59 -0.88 2.26 -11.10
N LEU A 60 0.32 2.64 -10.70
CA LEU A 60 0.51 3.80 -9.84
C LEU A 60 0.17 5.09 -10.62
N PRO A 61 -0.66 5.99 -10.08
CA PRO A 61 -0.90 7.28 -10.69
C PRO A 61 0.39 8.07 -10.85
N LYS A 62 0.50 8.78 -11.98
CA LYS A 62 1.69 9.60 -12.30
C LYS A 62 1.87 10.78 -11.36
N ASP A 63 0.83 11.17 -10.64
CA ASP A 63 0.84 12.29 -9.68
C ASP A 63 1.53 11.94 -8.35
N ILE A 64 1.98 10.69 -8.20
CA ILE A 64 2.68 10.20 -7.00
C ILE A 64 4.16 10.04 -7.30
N ASP A 65 4.92 11.10 -7.02
CA ASP A 65 6.39 11.06 -7.08
C ASP A 65 7.01 10.46 -5.81
N PHE A 66 8.04 9.63 -6.01
CA PHE A 66 8.88 9.05 -4.94
C PHE A 66 10.28 8.73 -5.47
N THR A 67 11.28 8.78 -4.59
CA THR A 67 12.68 8.42 -4.90
C THR A 67 12.99 6.99 -4.48
N SER A 68 12.35 6.51 -3.41
CA SER A 68 12.49 5.13 -2.96
C SER A 68 11.22 4.61 -2.30
N THR A 69 11.07 3.29 -2.30
CA THR A 69 9.93 2.58 -1.73
C THR A 69 10.41 1.55 -0.73
N GLU A 70 9.69 1.44 0.38
CA GLU A 70 9.95 0.43 1.40
C GLU A 70 8.68 -0.39 1.63
N LEU A 71 8.73 -1.70 1.37
CA LEU A 71 7.62 -2.59 1.68
C LEU A 71 7.50 -2.75 3.20
N LEU A 72 6.43 -2.22 3.79
CA LEU A 72 6.16 -2.31 5.22
C LEU A 72 5.50 -3.64 5.59
N ILE A 73 4.48 -4.04 4.82
CA ILE A 73 3.77 -5.30 5.03
C ILE A 73 3.14 -5.79 3.72
N SER A 74 3.18 -7.11 3.54
CA SER A 74 2.42 -7.84 2.52
C SER A 74 1.84 -9.10 3.16
N ASN A 75 0.67 -9.54 2.69
CA ASN A 75 0.09 -10.82 3.09
C ASN A 75 0.55 -11.99 2.21
N TYR A 76 1.23 -11.71 1.09
CA TYR A 76 1.93 -12.67 0.26
C TYR A 76 3.44 -12.44 0.32
N GLU A 77 4.22 -13.45 -0.08
CA GLU A 77 5.66 -13.24 -0.31
C GLU A 77 5.85 -12.30 -1.51
N THR A 78 6.46 -11.15 -1.24
CA THR A 78 6.69 -10.07 -2.20
C THR A 78 8.14 -9.60 -2.09
N LYS A 79 8.76 -9.23 -3.22
CA LYS A 79 10.12 -8.71 -3.21
C LYS A 79 10.14 -7.28 -2.67
N GLN A 80 11.14 -6.97 -1.85
CA GLN A 80 11.24 -5.68 -1.14
C GLN A 80 11.56 -4.48 -2.07
N ASN A 81 12.05 -4.75 -3.29
CA ASN A 81 12.44 -3.75 -4.30
C ASN A 81 11.79 -4.02 -5.66
N GLU A 82 10.55 -4.50 -5.66
CA GLU A 82 9.78 -4.64 -6.91
C GLU A 82 9.37 -3.26 -7.43
N ASP A 83 9.36 -3.10 -8.76
CA ASP A 83 8.85 -1.88 -9.38
C ASP A 83 7.35 -1.76 -9.10
N ILE A 84 6.96 -0.75 -8.32
CA ILE A 84 5.57 -0.52 -7.93
C ILE A 84 4.77 0.31 -8.95
N SER A 85 5.39 0.75 -10.05
CA SER A 85 4.68 1.47 -11.12
C SER A 85 3.56 0.63 -11.72
N LYS A 86 3.78 -0.69 -11.79
CA LYS A 86 2.82 -1.68 -12.26
C LYS A 86 2.94 -2.97 -11.48
N ILE A 87 1.88 -3.33 -10.75
CA ILE A 87 1.82 -4.53 -9.91
C ILE A 87 0.67 -5.42 -10.37
N VAL A 88 0.95 -6.69 -10.64
CA VAL A 88 -0.10 -7.71 -10.79
C VAL A 88 -0.40 -8.26 -9.41
N LEU A 89 -1.59 -7.96 -8.89
CA LEU A 89 -2.02 -8.42 -7.58
C LEU A 89 -2.52 -9.88 -7.68
N LYS A 90 -2.23 -10.68 -6.67
CA LYS A 90 -2.86 -11.99 -6.47
C LYS A 90 -4.26 -11.80 -5.85
N PRO A 91 -5.13 -12.83 -5.92
CA PRO A 91 -6.41 -12.85 -5.22
C PRO A 91 -6.24 -12.48 -3.75
N TYR A 92 -7.00 -11.48 -3.28
CA TYR A 92 -6.92 -10.95 -1.91
C TYR A 92 -5.54 -10.45 -1.45
N GLU A 93 -4.67 -10.05 -2.38
CA GLU A 93 -3.36 -9.50 -2.04
C GLU A 93 -3.47 -8.08 -1.46
N ALA A 94 -2.81 -7.84 -0.34
CA ALA A 94 -2.71 -6.56 0.33
C ALA A 94 -1.24 -6.19 0.55
N ARG A 95 -0.82 -5.05 0.01
CA ARG A 95 0.53 -4.51 0.12
C ARG A 95 0.51 -3.10 0.68
N VAL A 96 1.47 -2.79 1.54
CA VAL A 96 1.65 -1.45 2.10
C VAL A 96 3.09 -1.02 1.90
N TYR A 97 3.27 0.12 1.24
CA TYR A 97 4.56 0.70 0.94
C TYR A 97 4.71 2.06 1.62
N ARG A 98 5.89 2.36 2.16
CA ARG A 98 6.29 3.72 2.49
C ARG A 98 7.01 4.32 1.29
N LEU A 99 6.56 5.49 0.87
CA LEU A 99 7.13 6.28 -0.21
C LEU A 99 8.00 7.37 0.42
N LYS A 100 9.28 7.40 0.06
CA LYS A 100 10.22 8.45 0.50
C LYS A 100 10.55 9.34 -0.69
N LYS A 101 10.50 10.66 -0.47
CA LYS A 101 11.05 11.64 -1.40
C LYS A 101 12.56 11.64 -1.36
#